data_AF-A0A922FFG0-F1
#
_entry.id   AF-A0A922FFG0-F1
#
_cell.length_a   1.000
_cell.length_b   1.000
_cell.length_c   1.000
_cell.angle_alpha   90.00
_cell.angle_beta   90.00
_cell.angle_gamma   90.00
#
_symmetry.space_group_name_H-M   'P 1'
#
loop_
_entity.id
_entity.type
_entity.pdbx_description
1 polymer ?
#
loop_
_entity_poly.entity_id
_entity_poly.type
_entity_poly.pdbx_seq_one_letter_code
_entity_poly.pdbx_strand_id
1 'polypeptide(L)'
;MGAARIAPFSNRLAQAVPANVQKLRCLANYEALRFSEPIRMLAENMVDRMVKNSSQSGGKYVSVHLRFEEDMVAFSCCEYDGGEEEKREMDIARERSWRGKFRRRGRVIRPGVNRVDGKCPLTPLEVGMMLRGMGFDNTTSVFVAAGKIYKAEKYMAPLKQMFPRLETKDTLATPEELAPFKGHSSRLAALDYTVCLHSEVFVTTQGGNFPHFLMGHRRYLYGGHAKTIKPDKRKLALLFDNPNIRWEDFRMQMRDMLRHSDHKGVEMKKPGGSLYTFPMPDCMCKQAELRNENSNTTGLV
;
A
#
# COMPACT_ATOMS: atom_id res chain seq x y z
N MET A 1 16.42 -26.57 32.57
CA MET A 1 15.71 -25.45 31.89
C MET A 1 14.82 -26.05 30.81
N GLY A 2 13.51 -25.81 30.87
CA GLY A 2 12.59 -26.21 29.79
C GLY A 2 12.41 -25.06 28.80
N ALA A 3 12.31 -25.37 27.51
CA ALA A 3 11.91 -24.42 26.48
C ALA A 3 10.50 -24.77 26.00
N ALA A 4 9.62 -23.78 25.94
CA ALA A 4 8.29 -23.92 25.34
C ALA A 4 8.30 -23.29 23.94
N ARG A 5 7.93 -24.06 22.92
CA ARG A 5 7.72 -23.59 21.55
C ARG A 5 6.23 -23.46 21.28
N ILE A 6 5.77 -22.26 20.94
CA ILE A 6 4.38 -22.00 20.58
C ILE A 6 4.29 -21.89 19.06
N ALA A 7 3.62 -22.86 18.41
CA ALA A 7 3.39 -22.88 16.97
C ALA A 7 2.08 -23.61 16.61
N PRO A 8 1.35 -23.22 15.55
CA PRO A 8 1.56 -22.03 14.72
C PRO A 8 0.98 -20.77 15.38
N PHE A 9 1.73 -19.66 15.40
CA PHE A 9 1.17 -18.36 15.77
C PHE A 9 0.84 -17.58 14.48
N SER A 10 -0.41 -17.63 14.06
CA SER A 10 -0.91 -16.75 12.98
C SER A 10 -1.81 -15.64 13.53
N ASN A 11 -2.30 -15.80 14.76
CA ASN A 11 -3.23 -14.89 15.42
C ASN A 11 -2.51 -14.06 16.49
N ARG A 12 -2.99 -12.83 16.68
CA ARG A 12 -2.49 -11.93 17.72
C ARG A 12 -2.88 -12.47 19.10
N LEU A 13 -1.94 -12.47 20.04
CA LEU A 13 -2.13 -13.02 21.38
C LEU A 13 -3.22 -12.28 22.20
N ALA A 14 -3.38 -10.97 22.01
CA ALA A 14 -4.47 -10.19 22.61
C ALA A 14 -4.56 -8.80 21.96
N GLN A 15 -5.78 -8.29 21.70
CA GLN A 15 -5.99 -6.90 21.29
C GLN A 15 -6.27 -5.97 22.47
N ALA A 16 -7.12 -6.41 23.42
CA ALA A 16 -7.35 -5.72 24.68
C ALA A 16 -6.30 -6.16 25.69
N VAL A 17 -5.39 -5.25 26.03
CA VAL A 17 -4.37 -5.43 27.08
C VAL A 17 -4.32 -4.17 27.94
N PRO A 18 -3.79 -4.24 29.17
CA PRO A 18 -3.63 -3.08 30.03
C PRO A 18 -2.88 -1.92 29.35
N ALA A 19 -3.18 -0.68 29.75
CA ALA A 19 -2.69 0.52 29.08
C ALA A 19 -1.15 0.63 29.04
N ASN A 20 -0.45 0.20 30.10
CA ASN A 20 1.01 0.12 30.14
C ASN A 20 1.56 -0.87 29.09
N VAL A 21 0.88 -1.99 28.84
CA VAL A 21 1.26 -2.96 27.80
C VAL A 21 1.00 -2.39 26.41
N GLN A 22 -0.08 -1.62 26.20
CA GLN A 22 -0.29 -0.93 24.91
C GLN A 22 0.82 0.10 24.64
N LYS A 23 1.20 0.90 25.64
CA LYS A 23 2.32 1.85 25.51
C LYS A 23 3.63 1.14 25.14
N LEU A 24 3.92 -0.01 25.77
CA LEU A 24 5.08 -0.81 25.41
C LEU A 24 5.00 -1.33 23.96
N ARG A 25 3.82 -1.75 23.49
CA ARG A 25 3.61 -2.15 22.09
C ARG A 25 3.84 -1.01 21.11
N CYS A 26 3.43 0.21 21.47
CA CYS A 26 3.70 1.41 20.67
C CYS A 26 5.21 1.66 20.55
N LEU A 27 5.91 1.74 21.68
CA LEU A 27 7.36 1.93 21.73
C LEU A 27 8.09 0.84 20.96
N ALA A 28 7.70 -0.43 21.17
CA ALA A 28 8.30 -1.55 20.46
C ALA A 28 8.12 -1.42 18.94
N ASN A 29 6.90 -1.13 18.48
CA ASN A 29 6.59 -1.13 17.05
C ASN A 29 7.12 0.08 16.28
N TYR A 30 7.06 1.27 16.87
CA TYR A 30 7.39 2.52 16.17
C TYR A 30 8.79 3.05 16.50
N GLU A 31 9.39 2.64 17.62
CA GLU A 31 10.71 3.15 18.04
C GLU A 31 11.78 2.07 18.11
N ALA A 32 11.52 0.94 18.78
CA ALA A 32 12.56 -0.05 19.08
C ALA A 32 12.84 -1.02 17.93
N LEU A 33 11.81 -1.47 17.21
CA LEU A 33 11.98 -2.37 16.07
C LEU A 33 12.49 -1.59 14.85
N ARG A 34 13.75 -1.84 14.49
CA ARG A 34 14.41 -1.26 13.32
C ARG A 34 14.85 -2.37 12.37
N PHE A 35 14.90 -2.04 11.07
CA PHE A 35 15.53 -2.94 10.10
C PHE A 35 17.02 -3.07 10.39
N SER A 36 17.61 -4.20 10.00
CA SER A 36 19.05 -4.41 10.14
C SER A 36 19.83 -3.37 9.34
N GLU A 37 21.04 -3.09 9.79
CA GLU A 37 21.89 -2.04 9.21
C GLU A 37 22.06 -2.14 7.67
N PRO A 38 22.31 -3.32 7.07
CA PRO A 38 22.42 -3.41 5.61
C PRO A 38 21.13 -3.01 4.87
N ILE A 39 19.95 -3.36 5.41
CA ILE A 39 18.66 -2.99 4.82
C ILE A 39 18.46 -1.48 4.96
N ARG A 40 18.74 -0.94 6.15
CA ARG A 40 18.56 0.49 6.46
C ARG A 40 19.41 1.37 5.54
N MET A 41 20.72 1.08 5.44
CA MET A 41 21.64 1.86 4.60
C MET A 41 21.22 1.89 3.13
N LEU A 42 20.90 0.72 2.54
CA LEU A 42 20.48 0.71 1.14
C LEU A 42 19.12 1.40 0.95
N ALA A 43 18.18 1.19 1.86
CA ALA A 43 16.87 1.80 1.74
C ALA A 43 16.90 3.33 1.88
N GLU A 44 17.75 3.87 2.76
CA GLU A 44 18.02 5.30 2.88
C GLU A 44 18.63 5.85 1.58
N ASN A 45 19.64 5.18 1.01
CA ASN A 45 20.19 5.56 -0.29
C ASN A 45 19.14 5.55 -1.42
N MET A 46 18.23 4.57 -1.42
CA MET A 46 17.13 4.52 -2.38
C MET A 46 16.16 5.70 -2.20
N VAL A 47 15.84 6.09 -0.95
CA VAL A 47 15.04 7.28 -0.66
C VAL A 47 15.73 8.53 -1.19
N ASP A 48 17.03 8.71 -0.93
CA ASP A 48 17.78 9.87 -1.40
C ASP A 48 17.80 9.98 -2.92
N ARG A 49 18.00 8.85 -3.61
CA ARG A 49 17.90 8.77 -5.08
C ARG A 49 16.51 9.13 -5.56
N MET A 50 15.47 8.62 -4.91
CA MET A 50 14.07 8.93 -5.27
C MET A 50 13.76 10.41 -5.09
N VAL A 51 14.20 11.01 -3.97
CA VAL A 51 14.06 12.45 -3.68
C VAL A 51 14.81 13.28 -4.73
N LYS A 52 16.06 12.91 -5.06
CA LYS A 52 16.86 13.57 -6.09
C LYS A 52 16.21 13.51 -7.48
N ASN A 53 15.72 12.33 -7.87
CA ASN A 53 15.01 12.12 -9.14
C ASN A 53 13.66 12.86 -9.18
N SER A 54 13.13 13.24 -8.01
CA SER A 54 11.88 13.99 -7.84
C SER A 54 12.11 15.48 -7.55
N SER A 55 13.25 16.04 -7.95
CA SER A 55 13.60 17.46 -7.70
C SER A 55 12.56 18.45 -8.24
N GLN A 56 11.92 18.14 -9.37
CA GLN A 56 10.87 18.98 -9.98
C GLN A 56 9.62 19.14 -9.11
N SER A 57 9.37 18.19 -8.21
CA SER A 57 8.27 18.21 -7.22
C SER A 57 8.78 18.50 -5.80
N GLY A 58 9.97 19.09 -5.67
CA GLY A 58 10.58 19.39 -4.38
C GLY A 58 10.92 18.13 -3.57
N GLY A 59 11.29 17.04 -4.25
CA GLY A 59 11.58 15.75 -3.62
C GLY A 59 10.35 14.88 -3.33
N LYS A 60 9.14 15.35 -3.68
CA LYS A 60 7.89 14.63 -3.39
C LYS A 60 7.55 13.62 -4.46
N TYR A 61 7.15 12.43 -4.05
CA TYR A 61 6.74 11.35 -4.94
C TYR A 61 5.56 10.57 -4.37
N VAL A 62 4.88 9.85 -5.26
CA VAL A 62 3.82 8.90 -4.91
C VAL A 62 4.44 7.51 -4.84
N SER A 63 4.19 6.76 -3.78
CA SER A 63 4.55 5.34 -3.72
C SER A 63 3.30 4.47 -3.90
N VAL A 64 3.41 3.40 -4.67
CA VAL A 64 2.32 2.46 -4.97
C VAL A 64 2.75 1.06 -4.55
N HIS A 65 2.09 0.52 -3.52
CA HIS A 65 2.17 -0.90 -3.21
C HIS A 65 1.22 -1.68 -4.11
N LEU A 66 1.79 -2.32 -5.13
CA LEU A 66 1.09 -2.97 -6.23
C LEU A 66 1.14 -4.49 -6.08
N ARG A 67 0.01 -5.10 -5.73
CA ARG A 67 -0.10 -6.56 -5.55
C ARG A 67 -0.69 -7.27 -6.77
N PHE A 68 0.02 -7.19 -7.89
CA PHE A 68 -0.31 -7.84 -9.17
C PHE A 68 0.69 -8.96 -9.53
N GLU A 69 1.17 -9.69 -8.52
CA GLU A 69 2.04 -10.85 -8.70
C GLU A 69 1.23 -12.12 -9.02
N GLU A 70 1.87 -13.10 -9.66
CA GLU A 70 1.22 -14.35 -10.13
C GLU A 70 0.41 -15.07 -9.04
N ASP A 71 0.90 -15.09 -7.80
CA ASP A 71 0.19 -15.72 -6.69
C ASP A 71 -1.12 -14.99 -6.36
N MET A 72 -1.12 -13.66 -6.37
CA MET A 72 -2.30 -12.83 -6.12
C MET A 72 -3.30 -12.90 -7.27
N VAL A 73 -2.82 -12.86 -8.52
CA VAL A 73 -3.64 -13.04 -9.72
C VAL A 73 -4.32 -14.42 -9.67
N ALA A 74 -3.55 -15.49 -9.45
CA ALA A 74 -4.06 -16.86 -9.40
C ALA A 74 -5.05 -17.08 -8.24
N PHE A 75 -4.74 -16.59 -7.03
CA PHE A 75 -5.55 -16.76 -5.83
C PHE A 75 -6.90 -16.03 -5.92
N SER A 76 -6.93 -14.87 -6.57
CA SER A 76 -8.14 -14.05 -6.70
C SER A 76 -9.21 -14.69 -7.57
N CYS A 77 -8.84 -15.66 -8.41
CA CYS A 77 -9.72 -16.31 -9.38
C CYS A 77 -10.48 -15.29 -10.23
N CYS A 78 -9.80 -14.22 -10.61
CA CYS A 78 -10.28 -13.22 -11.55
C CYS A 78 -9.76 -13.54 -12.95
N GLU A 79 -10.40 -12.93 -13.94
CA GLU A 79 -9.99 -12.97 -15.34
C GLU A 79 -9.61 -11.56 -15.76
N TYR A 80 -8.53 -11.43 -16.51
CA TYR A 80 -8.03 -10.20 -17.10
C TYR A 80 -8.00 -10.36 -18.63
N ASP A 81 -7.10 -9.67 -19.31
CA ASP A 81 -7.06 -9.58 -20.77
C ASP A 81 -6.14 -10.65 -21.43
N GLY A 82 -5.86 -11.75 -20.72
CA GLY A 82 -5.02 -12.84 -21.20
C GLY A 82 -5.77 -14.06 -21.76
N GLY A 83 -7.10 -14.07 -21.72
CA GLY A 83 -7.94 -15.12 -22.32
C GLY A 83 -7.68 -16.53 -21.78
N GLU A 84 -7.86 -17.55 -22.63
CA GLU A 84 -7.70 -18.95 -22.25
C GLU A 84 -6.26 -19.33 -21.85
N GLU A 85 -5.25 -18.62 -22.39
CA GLU A 85 -3.86 -18.81 -21.98
C GLU A 85 -3.66 -18.42 -20.51
N GLU A 86 -4.10 -17.21 -20.12
CA GLU A 86 -4.04 -16.75 -18.72
C GLU A 86 -4.81 -17.71 -17.81
N LYS A 87 -6.02 -18.12 -18.21
CA LYS A 87 -6.83 -19.04 -17.42
C LYS A 87 -6.10 -20.35 -17.14
N ARG A 88 -5.48 -20.94 -18.16
CA ARG A 88 -4.66 -22.16 -18.04
C ARG A 88 -3.45 -21.94 -17.14
N GLU A 89 -2.70 -20.85 -17.33
CA GLU A 89 -1.56 -20.49 -16.48
C GLU A 89 -1.97 -20.34 -15.01
N MET A 90 -3.08 -19.63 -14.76
CA MET A 90 -3.59 -19.42 -13.41
C MET A 90 -4.11 -20.70 -12.77
N ASP A 91 -4.67 -21.64 -13.54
CA ASP A 91 -5.04 -22.97 -13.06
C ASP A 91 -3.81 -23.80 -12.63
N ILE A 92 -2.74 -23.75 -13.42
CA ILE A 92 -1.46 -24.41 -13.08
C ILE A 92 -0.86 -23.78 -11.82
N ALA A 93 -0.82 -22.45 -11.74
CA ALA A 93 -0.32 -21.73 -10.57
C ALA A 93 -1.14 -22.04 -9.32
N ARG A 94 -2.48 -22.11 -9.44
CA ARG A 94 -3.38 -22.49 -8.34
C ARG A 94 -3.10 -23.91 -7.83
N GLU A 95 -2.92 -24.86 -8.74
CA GLU A 95 -2.65 -26.25 -8.39
C GLU A 95 -1.29 -26.38 -7.68
N ARG A 96 -0.25 -25.76 -8.24
CA ARG A 96 1.10 -25.75 -7.67
C ARG A 96 1.14 -25.19 -6.24
N SER A 97 0.44 -24.09 -6.01
CA SER A 97 0.55 -23.33 -4.74
C SER A 97 -0.42 -23.76 -3.66
N TRP A 98 -1.61 -24.30 -4.01
CA TRP A 98 -2.65 -24.65 -3.03
C TRP A 98 -3.19 -26.09 -3.14
N ARG A 99 -2.60 -26.96 -3.97
CA ARG A 99 -2.85 -28.42 -4.01
C ARG A 99 -4.33 -28.79 -3.98
N GLY A 100 -5.02 -28.61 -5.10
CA GLY A 100 -6.44 -28.94 -5.24
C GLY A 100 -7.43 -28.07 -4.45
N LYS A 101 -7.00 -27.09 -3.64
CA LYS A 101 -7.90 -26.18 -2.88
C LYS A 101 -8.98 -25.54 -3.75
N PHE A 102 -8.66 -25.21 -5.00
CA PHE A 102 -9.57 -24.55 -5.94
C PHE A 102 -10.42 -25.53 -6.75
N ARG A 103 -10.10 -26.83 -6.73
CA ARG A 103 -10.82 -27.90 -7.42
C ARG A 103 -11.68 -28.77 -6.50
N ARG A 104 -11.79 -28.40 -5.22
CA ARG A 104 -12.62 -29.13 -4.24
C ARG A 104 -14.08 -29.16 -4.68
N ARG A 105 -14.73 -30.32 -4.50
CA ARG A 105 -16.15 -30.51 -4.81
C ARG A 105 -16.99 -29.42 -4.14
N GLY A 106 -17.90 -28.81 -4.89
CA GLY A 106 -18.78 -27.73 -4.42
C GLY A 106 -18.16 -26.33 -4.48
N ARG A 107 -16.87 -26.18 -4.83
CA ARG A 107 -16.27 -24.86 -5.02
C ARG A 107 -16.50 -24.35 -6.44
N VAL A 108 -17.25 -23.26 -6.56
CA VAL A 108 -17.53 -22.60 -7.84
C VAL A 108 -16.73 -21.30 -7.93
N ILE A 109 -15.95 -21.16 -9.01
CA ILE A 109 -15.22 -19.93 -9.32
C ILE A 109 -16.13 -19.03 -10.16
N ARG A 110 -16.34 -17.79 -9.72
CA ARG A 110 -17.14 -16.77 -10.42
C ARG A 110 -16.31 -15.49 -10.59
N PRO A 111 -15.51 -15.37 -11.66
CA PRO A 111 -14.56 -14.26 -11.84
C PRO A 111 -15.21 -12.88 -11.79
N GLY A 112 -16.33 -12.70 -12.51
CA GLY A 112 -17.07 -11.42 -12.51
C GLY A 112 -17.57 -11.00 -11.11
N VAL A 113 -18.06 -11.95 -10.30
CA VAL A 113 -18.48 -11.67 -8.92
C VAL A 113 -17.28 -11.26 -8.05
N ASN A 114 -16.15 -11.95 -8.19
CA ASN A 114 -14.92 -11.59 -7.47
C ASN A 114 -14.46 -10.16 -7.81
N ARG A 115 -14.62 -9.75 -9.07
CA ARG A 115 -14.30 -8.41 -9.55
C ARG A 115 -15.19 -7.35 -8.92
N VAL A 116 -16.51 -7.52 -9.01
CA VAL A 116 -17.48 -6.56 -8.45
C VAL A 116 -17.39 -6.49 -6.91
N ASP A 117 -17.06 -7.61 -6.25
CA ASP A 117 -16.82 -7.64 -4.80
C ASP A 117 -15.54 -6.92 -4.36
N GLY A 118 -14.71 -6.48 -5.31
CA GLY A 118 -13.43 -5.83 -5.07
C GLY A 118 -12.35 -6.80 -4.58
N LYS A 119 -12.44 -8.09 -4.90
CA LYS A 119 -11.44 -9.10 -4.52
C LYS A 119 -10.24 -9.11 -5.46
N CYS A 120 -10.46 -8.79 -6.74
CA CYS A 120 -9.38 -8.76 -7.73
C CYS A 120 -8.30 -7.72 -7.40
N PRO A 121 -7.01 -8.06 -7.60
CA PRO A 121 -5.96 -7.08 -7.82
C PRO A 121 -6.33 -6.06 -8.90
N LEU A 122 -5.91 -4.81 -8.70
CA LEU A 122 -5.96 -3.81 -9.76
C LEU A 122 -4.79 -4.04 -10.71
N THR A 123 -5.04 -3.98 -12.02
CA THR A 123 -3.96 -4.01 -13.01
C THR A 123 -3.15 -2.71 -12.95
N PRO A 124 -1.89 -2.68 -13.43
CA PRO A 124 -1.13 -1.44 -13.44
C PRO A 124 -1.79 -0.36 -14.34
N LEU A 125 -2.51 -0.75 -15.39
CA LEU A 125 -3.35 0.15 -16.19
C LEU A 125 -4.44 0.82 -15.33
N GLU A 126 -5.21 0.04 -14.57
CA GLU A 126 -6.27 0.55 -13.70
C GLU A 126 -5.73 1.49 -12.62
N VAL A 127 -4.57 1.16 -12.05
CA VAL A 127 -3.87 2.02 -11.10
C VAL A 127 -3.47 3.34 -11.76
N GLY A 128 -2.91 3.29 -12.97
CA GLY A 128 -2.54 4.49 -13.69
C GLY A 128 -3.74 5.37 -14.02
N MET A 129 -4.82 4.78 -14.54
CA MET A 129 -6.08 5.49 -14.82
C MET A 129 -6.67 6.14 -13.57
N MET A 130 -6.69 5.42 -12.45
CA MET A 130 -7.13 5.93 -11.15
C MET A 130 -6.29 7.16 -10.74
N LEU A 131 -4.95 7.07 -10.80
CA LEU A 131 -4.07 8.19 -10.44
C LEU A 131 -4.25 9.39 -11.35
N ARG A 132 -4.37 9.19 -12.67
CA ARG A 132 -4.66 10.25 -13.65
C ARG A 132 -6.00 10.92 -13.34
N GLY A 133 -7.03 10.14 -13.01
CA GLY A 133 -8.34 10.65 -12.63
C GLY A 133 -8.31 11.47 -11.32
N MET A 134 -7.48 11.05 -10.37
CA MET A 134 -7.25 11.76 -9.10
C MET A 134 -6.52 13.10 -9.28
N GLY A 135 -5.83 13.30 -10.40
CA GLY A 135 -5.15 14.54 -10.75
C GLY A 135 -3.63 14.46 -10.73
N PHE A 136 -3.05 13.27 -10.53
CA PHE A 136 -1.62 13.06 -10.78
C PHE A 136 -1.37 13.05 -12.29
N ASP A 137 -0.28 13.67 -12.73
CA ASP A 137 0.05 13.79 -14.14
C ASP A 137 1.38 13.11 -14.49
N ASN A 138 1.84 13.28 -15.73
CA ASN A 138 3.06 12.64 -16.23
C ASN A 138 4.35 13.26 -15.66
N THR A 139 4.25 14.36 -14.92
CA THR A 139 5.39 14.95 -14.21
C THR A 139 5.57 14.35 -12.83
N THR A 140 4.55 13.65 -12.31
CA THR A 140 4.56 13.00 -11.00
C THR A 140 5.57 11.84 -10.98
N SER A 141 6.55 11.91 -10.08
CA SER A 141 7.43 10.79 -9.77
C SER A 141 6.68 9.69 -9.00
N VAL A 142 6.80 8.45 -9.46
CA VAL A 142 6.09 7.30 -8.90
C VAL A 142 7.08 6.22 -8.52
N PHE A 143 7.07 5.76 -7.28
CA PHE A 143 7.79 4.55 -6.86
C PHE A 143 6.82 3.37 -6.78
N VAL A 144 7.14 2.24 -7.41
CA VAL A 144 6.33 1.02 -7.34
C VAL A 144 7.00 -0.03 -6.45
N ALA A 145 6.34 -0.32 -5.32
CA ALA A 145 6.66 -1.41 -4.41
C ALA A 145 5.85 -2.66 -4.80
N ALA A 146 6.54 -3.68 -5.34
CA ALA A 146 5.91 -4.93 -5.75
C ALA A 146 6.91 -6.10 -5.74
N GLY A 147 6.40 -7.33 -5.65
CA GLY A 147 7.15 -8.52 -6.05
C GLY A 147 7.29 -8.62 -7.57
N LYS A 148 7.48 -9.85 -8.07
CA LYS A 148 7.48 -10.11 -9.52
C LYS A 148 6.06 -9.95 -10.07
N ILE A 149 5.83 -8.85 -10.79
CA ILE A 149 4.56 -8.57 -11.46
C ILE A 149 4.31 -9.65 -12.52
N TYR A 150 3.08 -10.17 -12.57
CA TYR A 150 2.65 -11.13 -13.59
C TYR A 150 2.73 -10.48 -14.98
N LYS A 151 3.38 -11.15 -15.95
CA LYS A 151 3.65 -10.65 -17.32
C LYS A 151 4.05 -9.15 -17.32
N ALA A 152 5.09 -8.82 -16.56
CA ALA A 152 5.48 -7.43 -16.24
C ALA A 152 5.66 -6.53 -17.47
N GLU A 153 6.24 -7.05 -18.55
CA GLU A 153 6.44 -6.33 -19.80
C GLU A 153 5.12 -5.83 -20.39
N LYS A 154 4.09 -6.68 -20.39
CA LYS A 154 2.73 -6.34 -20.85
C LYS A 154 2.07 -5.35 -19.89
N TYR A 155 1.96 -5.75 -18.62
CA TYR A 155 1.07 -5.06 -17.69
C TYR A 155 1.64 -3.75 -17.14
N MET A 156 2.97 -3.60 -17.01
CA MET A 156 3.57 -2.35 -16.52
C MET A 156 3.69 -1.27 -17.61
N ALA A 157 3.65 -1.64 -18.90
CA ALA A 157 3.83 -0.69 -20.00
C ALA A 157 2.87 0.51 -19.95
N PRO A 158 1.54 0.35 -19.75
CA PRO A 158 0.63 1.48 -19.67
C PRO A 158 0.90 2.39 -18.48
N LEU A 159 1.28 1.82 -17.33
CA LEU A 159 1.59 2.61 -16.14
C LEU A 159 2.84 3.47 -16.35
N LYS A 160 3.89 2.90 -16.97
CA LYS A 160 5.11 3.64 -17.36
C LYS A 160 4.82 4.73 -18.39
N GLN A 161 3.91 4.48 -19.33
CA GLN A 161 3.50 5.48 -20.32
C GLN A 161 2.79 6.67 -19.65
N MET A 162 1.91 6.42 -18.67
CA MET A 162 1.21 7.47 -17.93
C MET A 162 2.12 8.23 -16.96
N PHE A 163 3.12 7.55 -16.39
CA PHE A 163 4.08 8.09 -15.42
C PHE A 163 5.52 7.75 -15.84
N PRO A 164 6.13 8.55 -16.74
CA PRO A 164 7.48 8.27 -17.27
C PRO A 164 8.59 8.30 -16.22
N ARG A 165 8.39 8.98 -15.08
CA ARG A 165 9.30 9.01 -13.93
C ARG A 165 9.01 7.89 -12.92
N LEU A 166 8.59 6.74 -13.43
CA LEU A 166 8.30 5.57 -12.60
C LEU A 166 9.61 4.85 -12.27
N GLU A 167 9.84 4.69 -10.97
CA GLU A 167 10.99 4.00 -10.40
C GLU A 167 10.53 2.73 -9.66
N THR A 168 11.40 1.73 -9.63
CA THR A 168 11.26 0.52 -8.82
C THR A 168 12.55 0.32 -8.02
N LYS A 169 12.59 -0.67 -7.13
CA LYS A 169 13.84 -1.03 -6.45
C LYS A 169 14.98 -1.35 -7.42
N ASP A 170 14.67 -1.96 -8.56
CA ASP A 170 15.66 -2.36 -9.57
C ASP A 170 16.18 -1.18 -10.40
N THR A 171 15.47 -0.05 -10.41
CA THR A 171 15.95 1.19 -11.05
C THR A 171 16.63 2.13 -10.05
N LEU A 172 16.23 2.08 -8.77
CA LEU A 172 16.86 2.88 -7.70
C LEU A 172 18.14 2.28 -7.12
N ALA A 173 18.36 0.97 -7.24
CA ALA A 173 19.54 0.28 -6.71
C ALA A 173 20.21 -0.58 -7.78
N THR A 174 21.53 -0.68 -7.74
CA THR A 174 22.25 -1.51 -8.70
C THR A 174 22.04 -3.00 -8.42
N PRO A 175 22.25 -3.89 -9.42
CA PRO A 175 22.18 -5.33 -9.21
C PRO A 175 23.08 -5.84 -8.08
N GLU A 176 24.24 -5.22 -7.89
CA GLU A 176 25.24 -5.53 -6.86
C GLU A 176 24.76 -5.10 -5.47
N GLU A 177 24.19 -3.90 -5.35
CA GLU A 177 23.58 -3.41 -4.11
C GLU A 177 22.41 -4.30 -3.67
N LEU A 178 21.62 -4.79 -4.63
CA LEU A 178 20.48 -5.67 -4.35
C LEU A 178 20.87 -7.12 -4.08
N ALA A 179 22.05 -7.58 -4.52
CA ALA A 179 22.47 -8.97 -4.46
C ALA A 179 22.36 -9.60 -3.04
N PRO A 180 22.74 -8.94 -1.94
CA PRO A 180 22.63 -9.49 -0.58
C PRO A 180 21.20 -9.75 -0.10
N PHE A 181 20.20 -9.14 -0.75
CA PHE A 181 18.80 -9.22 -0.38
C PHE A 181 18.00 -10.17 -1.29
N LYS A 182 18.55 -10.53 -2.46
CA LYS A 182 17.93 -11.48 -3.39
C LYS A 182 17.76 -12.85 -2.73
N GLY A 183 16.69 -13.57 -3.11
CA GLY A 183 16.28 -14.83 -2.48
C GLY A 183 15.51 -14.68 -1.16
N HIS A 184 15.47 -13.47 -0.57
CA HIS A 184 14.72 -13.19 0.65
C HIS A 184 13.66 -12.11 0.41
N SER A 185 12.44 -12.53 0.05
CA SER A 185 11.33 -11.61 -0.27
C SER A 185 11.03 -10.61 0.85
N SER A 186 11.17 -11.02 2.12
CA SER A 186 10.97 -10.13 3.26
C SER A 186 12.02 -9.01 3.36
N ARG A 187 13.27 -9.26 2.95
CA ARG A 187 14.34 -8.24 2.95
C ARG A 187 14.12 -7.23 1.83
N LEU A 188 13.74 -7.69 0.64
CA LEU A 188 13.38 -6.81 -0.48
C LEU A 188 12.14 -5.96 -0.14
N ALA A 189 11.14 -6.56 0.50
CA ALA A 189 9.97 -5.83 0.99
C ALA A 189 10.34 -4.78 2.04
N ALA A 190 11.39 -5.00 2.84
CA ALA A 190 11.85 -3.99 3.81
C ALA A 190 12.48 -2.77 3.13
N LEU A 191 13.18 -2.95 1.99
CA LEU A 191 13.66 -1.83 1.17
C LEU A 191 12.47 -1.03 0.61
N ASP A 192 11.52 -1.73 -0.01
CA ASP A 192 10.29 -1.14 -0.55
C ASP A 192 9.50 -0.39 0.54
N TYR A 193 9.47 -0.93 1.78
CA TYR A 193 8.78 -0.34 2.93
C TYR A 193 9.31 1.05 3.26
N THR A 194 10.63 1.22 3.38
CA THR A 194 11.23 2.51 3.74
C THR A 194 11.01 3.56 2.65
N VAL A 195 11.16 3.20 1.36
CA VAL A 195 10.84 4.13 0.27
C VAL A 195 9.36 4.51 0.29
N CYS A 196 8.46 3.58 0.61
CA CYS A 196 7.04 3.93 0.76
C CYS A 196 6.75 4.74 2.05
N LEU A 197 7.55 4.60 3.10
CA LEU A 197 7.40 5.32 4.37
C LEU A 197 7.63 6.82 4.17
N HIS A 198 8.61 7.19 3.34
CA HIS A 198 9.01 8.57 3.11
C HIS A 198 8.34 9.25 1.91
N SER A 199 7.41 8.59 1.22
CA SER A 199 6.67 9.22 0.11
C SER A 199 5.68 10.28 0.60
N GLU A 200 5.35 11.26 -0.25
CA GLU A 200 4.32 12.25 0.04
C GLU A 200 2.92 11.58 0.10
N VAL A 201 2.66 10.67 -0.84
CA VAL A 201 1.39 9.92 -0.91
C VAL A 201 1.71 8.43 -1.02
N PHE A 202 1.07 7.62 -0.17
CA PHE A 202 1.13 6.16 -0.26
C PHE A 202 -0.16 5.58 -0.83
N VAL A 203 -0.07 4.75 -1.85
CA VAL A 203 -1.20 4.07 -2.49
C VAL A 203 -1.11 2.58 -2.22
N THR A 204 -2.20 1.97 -1.79
CA THR A 204 -2.25 0.52 -1.56
C THR A 204 -3.39 -0.12 -2.35
N THR A 205 -3.06 -1.03 -3.27
CA THR A 205 -4.07 -1.68 -4.13
C THR A 205 -4.70 -2.93 -3.50
N GLN A 206 -4.06 -3.47 -2.46
CA GLN A 206 -4.51 -4.65 -1.73
C GLN A 206 -4.18 -4.54 -0.25
N GLY A 207 -5.02 -5.16 0.59
CA GLY A 207 -4.72 -5.33 2.01
C GLY A 207 -3.56 -6.29 2.27
N GLY A 208 -3.21 -6.45 3.55
CA GLY A 208 -2.14 -7.34 3.99
C GLY A 208 -1.25 -6.67 5.04
N ASN A 209 -0.20 -7.37 5.47
CA ASN A 209 0.68 -6.88 6.54
C ASN A 209 1.46 -5.63 6.11
N PHE A 210 1.96 -5.57 4.89
CA PHE A 210 2.74 -4.43 4.39
C PHE A 210 2.00 -3.08 4.55
N PRO A 211 0.83 -2.86 3.93
CA PRO A 211 0.11 -1.61 4.12
C PRO A 211 -0.41 -1.44 5.54
N HIS A 212 -0.75 -2.53 6.24
CA HIS A 212 -1.24 -2.47 7.61
C HIS A 212 -0.25 -1.80 8.56
N PHE A 213 1.02 -2.18 8.50
CA PHE A 213 2.08 -1.60 9.34
C PHE A 213 2.58 -0.27 8.78
N LEU A 214 2.71 -0.15 7.46
CA LEU A 214 3.22 1.07 6.83
C LEU A 214 2.30 2.27 7.07
N MET A 215 0.98 2.08 6.96
CA MET A 215 0.02 3.16 7.19
C MET A 215 0.10 3.72 8.61
N GLY A 216 0.20 2.86 9.63
CA GLY A 216 0.33 3.35 11.00
C GLY A 216 1.70 3.97 11.27
N HIS A 217 2.78 3.44 10.65
CA HIS A 217 4.11 4.02 10.80
C HIS A 217 4.18 5.42 10.16
N ARG A 218 3.61 5.60 8.96
CA ARG A 218 3.47 6.93 8.34
C ARG A 218 2.69 7.89 9.24
N ARG A 219 1.53 7.49 9.77
CA ARG A 219 0.76 8.33 10.70
C ARG A 219 1.54 8.68 11.95
N TYR A 220 2.26 7.73 12.52
CA TYR A 220 3.09 7.96 13.70
C TYR A 220 4.20 8.97 13.41
N LEU A 221 4.94 8.78 12.32
CA LEU A 221 6.05 9.63 11.91
C LEU A 221 5.59 11.06 11.57
N TYR A 222 4.42 11.22 10.96
CA TYR A 222 3.89 12.50 10.47
C TYR A 222 2.82 13.12 11.38
N GLY A 223 2.90 12.88 12.69
CA GLY A 223 2.10 13.63 13.67
C GLY A 223 0.59 13.34 13.64
N GLY A 224 0.19 12.17 13.16
CA GLY A 224 -1.19 11.68 13.19
C GLY A 224 -1.87 11.62 11.83
N HIS A 225 -1.34 12.30 10.82
CA HIS A 225 -1.84 12.26 9.44
C HIS A 225 -0.77 11.82 8.47
N ALA A 226 -1.13 10.98 7.51
CA ALA A 226 -0.31 10.76 6.33
C ALA A 226 -1.20 10.44 5.14
N LYS A 227 -1.02 11.16 4.03
CA LYS A 227 -1.78 10.95 2.79
C LYS A 227 -1.63 9.51 2.33
N THR A 228 -2.75 8.79 2.37
CA THR A 228 -2.84 7.38 2.00
C THR A 228 -4.05 7.19 1.12
N ILE A 229 -3.88 6.60 -0.06
CA ILE A 229 -4.95 6.25 -0.99
C ILE A 229 -5.22 4.75 -0.87
N LYS A 230 -6.43 4.42 -0.41
CA LYS A 230 -6.96 3.06 -0.42
C LYS A 230 -8.23 3.07 -1.27
N PRO A 231 -8.16 2.65 -2.54
CA PRO A 231 -9.28 2.79 -3.44
C PRO A 231 -10.44 1.88 -3.05
N ASP A 232 -11.66 2.36 -3.31
CA ASP A 232 -12.84 1.52 -3.31
C ASP A 232 -12.86 0.69 -4.60
N LYS A 233 -12.33 -0.53 -4.50
CA LYS A 233 -12.24 -1.44 -5.64
C LYS A 233 -13.61 -1.87 -6.20
N ARG A 234 -14.67 -1.85 -5.39
CA ARG A 234 -16.03 -2.16 -5.88
C ARG A 234 -16.54 -1.05 -6.77
N LYS A 235 -16.35 0.20 -6.32
CA LYS A 235 -16.66 1.39 -7.11
C LYS A 235 -15.82 1.44 -8.39
N LEU A 236 -14.50 1.18 -8.30
CA LEU A 236 -13.63 1.12 -9.48
C LEU A 236 -14.06 0.04 -10.48
N ALA A 237 -14.46 -1.14 -10.03
CA ALA A 237 -14.92 -2.21 -10.92
C ALA A 237 -16.10 -1.75 -11.78
N LEU A 238 -17.09 -1.05 -11.19
CA LEU A 238 -18.24 -0.50 -11.92
C LEU A 238 -17.86 0.65 -12.85
N LEU A 239 -16.93 1.52 -12.42
CA LEU A 239 -16.51 2.66 -13.23
C LEU A 239 -15.71 2.24 -14.47
N PHE A 240 -14.83 1.25 -14.34
CA PHE A 240 -14.04 0.73 -15.47
C PHE A 240 -14.88 -0.12 -16.44
N ASP A 241 -15.97 -0.73 -15.96
CA ASP A 241 -16.87 -1.54 -16.78
C ASP A 241 -17.94 -0.70 -17.53
N ASN A 242 -17.99 0.62 -17.28
CA ASN A 242 -18.92 1.51 -17.96
C ASN A 242 -18.29 2.07 -19.26
N PRO A 243 -18.68 1.57 -20.45
CA PRO A 243 -18.10 2.04 -21.72
C PRO A 243 -18.50 3.48 -22.08
N ASN A 244 -19.53 4.01 -21.44
CA ASN A 244 -20.10 5.34 -21.74
C ASN A 244 -19.69 6.40 -20.71
N ILE A 245 -18.83 6.06 -19.73
CA ILE A 245 -18.41 7.03 -18.73
C ILE A 245 -17.58 8.13 -19.37
N ARG A 246 -17.99 9.39 -19.16
CA ARG A 246 -17.21 10.54 -19.61
C ARG A 246 -16.00 10.74 -18.71
N TRP A 247 -14.93 11.28 -19.28
CA TRP A 247 -13.70 11.56 -18.54
C TRP A 247 -13.93 12.53 -17.37
N GLU A 248 -14.80 13.54 -17.55
CA GLU A 248 -15.15 14.49 -16.49
C GLU A 248 -15.79 13.79 -15.29
N ASP A 249 -16.71 12.86 -15.54
CA ASP A 249 -17.41 12.10 -14.50
C ASP A 249 -16.46 11.14 -13.80
N PHE A 250 -15.63 10.43 -14.56
CA PHE A 250 -14.60 9.55 -13.99
C PHE A 250 -13.64 10.32 -13.06
N ARG A 251 -13.15 11.49 -13.49
CA ARG A 251 -12.30 12.36 -12.67
C ARG A 251 -13.01 12.82 -11.40
N MET A 252 -14.29 13.17 -11.48
CA MET A 252 -15.08 13.57 -10.31
C MET A 252 -15.12 12.43 -9.28
N GLN A 253 -15.42 11.21 -9.73
CA GLN A 253 -15.46 10.03 -8.85
C GLN A 253 -14.08 9.70 -8.25
N MET A 254 -13.00 9.88 -9.01
CA MET A 254 -11.63 9.65 -8.52
C MET A 254 -11.21 10.69 -7.49
N ARG A 255 -11.54 11.97 -7.70
CA ARG A 255 -11.28 13.05 -6.75
C ARG A 255 -12.06 12.88 -5.46
N ASP A 256 -13.31 12.43 -5.54
CA ASP A 256 -14.11 12.06 -4.37
C ASP A 256 -13.45 10.92 -3.57
N MET A 257 -13.00 9.87 -4.25
CA MET A 257 -12.29 8.75 -3.62
C MET A 257 -10.97 9.19 -2.96
N LEU A 258 -10.23 10.11 -3.59
CA LEU A 258 -9.03 10.71 -3.04
C LEU A 258 -9.34 11.49 -1.75
N ARG A 259 -10.34 12.39 -1.79
CA ARG A 259 -10.78 13.16 -0.62
C ARG A 259 -11.20 12.23 0.51
N HIS A 260 -12.01 11.21 0.24
CA HIS A 260 -12.43 10.25 1.25
C HIS A 260 -11.24 9.50 1.88
N SER A 261 -10.24 9.13 1.08
CA SER A 261 -9.04 8.46 1.57
C SER A 261 -8.20 9.38 2.47
N ASP A 262 -8.09 10.67 2.12
CA ASP A 262 -7.36 11.66 2.91
C ASP A 262 -8.01 11.93 4.27
N HIS A 263 -9.35 12.03 4.32
CA HIS A 263 -10.11 12.14 5.57
C HIS A 263 -9.88 10.94 6.50
N LYS A 264 -9.70 9.74 5.94
CA LYS A 264 -9.33 8.55 6.74
C LYS A 264 -7.88 8.55 7.21
N GLY A 265 -7.03 9.44 6.67
CA GLY A 265 -5.64 9.61 7.09
C GLY A 265 -5.49 10.02 8.55
N VAL A 266 -6.45 10.78 9.10
CA VAL A 266 -6.51 11.21 10.51
C VAL A 266 -7.33 10.28 11.43
N GLU A 267 -7.83 9.16 10.91
CA GLU A 267 -8.75 8.30 11.66
C GLU A 267 -8.12 7.79 12.97
N MET A 268 -8.84 8.00 14.08
CA MET A 268 -8.46 7.48 15.39
C MET A 268 -8.80 6.00 15.52
N LYS A 269 -8.05 5.30 16.36
CA LYS A 269 -8.29 3.89 16.68
C LYS A 269 -9.66 3.72 17.36
N LYS A 270 -10.54 3.00 16.68
CA LYS A 270 -11.82 2.52 17.24
C LYS A 270 -11.59 1.36 18.21
N PRO A 271 -12.54 1.05 19.11
CA PRO A 271 -12.49 -0.18 19.92
C PRO A 271 -12.30 -1.41 19.03
N GLY A 272 -11.35 -2.29 19.37
CA GLY A 272 -10.95 -3.44 18.53
C GLY A 272 -10.17 -3.10 17.25
N GLY A 273 -9.87 -1.83 17.01
CA GLY A 273 -9.01 -1.37 15.93
C GLY A 273 -7.55 -1.74 16.17
N SER A 274 -6.80 -1.93 15.08
CA SER A 274 -5.37 -2.24 15.17
C SER A 274 -4.55 -1.01 15.52
N LEU A 275 -3.83 -1.09 16.64
CA LEU A 275 -2.82 -0.12 17.07
C LEU A 275 -1.77 0.16 15.99
N TYR A 276 -1.41 -0.85 15.21
CA TYR A 276 -0.35 -0.77 14.20
C TYR A 276 -0.78 -0.07 12.91
N THR A 277 -2.08 0.12 12.71
CA THR A 277 -2.64 0.89 11.58
C THR A 277 -3.14 2.26 12.03
N PHE A 278 -3.69 2.32 13.24
CA PHE A 278 -4.25 3.51 13.86
C PHE A 278 -3.51 3.76 15.19
N PRO A 279 -2.36 4.46 15.17
CA PRO A 279 -1.56 4.69 16.37
C PRO A 279 -2.22 5.67 17.35
N MET A 280 -3.07 6.59 16.88
CA MET A 280 -3.75 7.56 17.75
C MET A 280 -5.02 6.99 18.38
N PRO A 281 -5.30 7.32 19.66
CA PRO A 281 -4.52 8.17 20.55
C PRO A 281 -3.50 7.38 21.40
N ASP A 282 -3.46 6.04 21.32
CA ASP A 282 -2.73 5.19 22.25
C ASP A 282 -1.19 5.37 22.19
N CYS A 283 -0.64 5.59 21.00
CA CYS A 283 0.81 5.67 20.74
C CYS A 283 1.33 7.09 20.60
N MET A 284 0.46 8.09 20.58
CA MET A 284 0.83 9.47 20.28
C MET A 284 0.17 10.39 21.29
N CYS A 285 0.89 11.42 21.74
CA CYS A 285 0.29 12.44 22.58
C CYS A 285 -0.82 13.17 21.81
N LYS A 286 -1.89 13.55 22.50
CA LYS A 286 -2.84 14.52 21.95
C LYS A 286 -2.06 15.80 21.64
N GLN A 287 -2.04 16.23 20.39
CA GLN A 287 -1.62 17.60 20.10
C GLN A 287 -2.58 18.51 20.87
N ALA A 288 -2.02 19.44 21.66
CA ALA A 288 -2.82 20.49 22.27
C ALA A 288 -3.54 21.21 21.12
N GLU A 289 -4.87 21.31 21.20
CA GLU A 289 -5.61 22.22 20.32
C GLU A 289 -4.90 23.57 20.44
N LEU A 290 -4.35 24.08 19.33
CA LEU A 290 -3.85 25.44 19.27
C LEU A 290 -5.03 26.33 19.65
N ARG A 291 -5.03 26.80 20.90
CA ARG A 291 -5.98 27.80 21.37
C ARG A 291 -5.87 28.96 20.41
N ASN A 292 -6.94 29.26 19.69
CA ASN A 292 -7.10 30.53 19.00
C ASN A 292 -7.19 31.63 20.07
N GLU A 293 -6.05 32.00 20.65
CA GLU A 293 -5.87 33.27 21.35
C GLU A 293 -5.64 34.33 20.28
N ASN A 294 -6.73 34.74 19.62
CA ASN A 294 -6.81 35.99 18.87
C ASN A 294 -8.27 36.44 18.89
N SER A 295 -8.72 36.94 20.04
CA SER A 295 -9.85 37.86 20.09
C SER A 295 -9.66 38.84 21.24
N ASN A 296 -9.59 40.11 20.83
CA ASN A 296 -9.94 41.32 21.56
C ASN A 296 -8.91 41.91 22.52
N THR A 297 -7.93 42.60 21.92
CA THR A 297 -7.46 43.89 22.45
C THR A 297 -7.54 44.95 21.36
N THR A 298 -8.72 45.56 21.23
CA THR A 298 -8.86 46.90 20.64
C THR A 298 -9.44 47.81 21.72
N GLY A 299 -8.53 48.47 22.43
CA GLY A 299 -8.85 49.69 23.16
C GLY A 299 -9.01 50.83 22.16
N LEU A 300 -10.06 51.63 22.33
CA LEU A 300 -10.20 52.94 21.72
C LEU A 300 -10.55 53.92 22.83
N VAL A 301 -9.69 54.95 22.92
CA VAL A 301 -10.04 56.31 23.37
C VAL A 301 -11.10 56.87 22.43
#